data_AF-A0A971KN99-F1
#
_entry.id   AF-A0A971KN99-F1
#
_cell.length_a   1.000
_cell.length_b   1.000
_cell.length_c   1.000
_cell.angle_alpha   90.00
_cell.angle_beta   90.00
_cell.angle_gamma   90.00
#
_symmetry.space_group_name_H-M   'P 1'
#
loop_
_entity.id
_entity.type
_entity.pdbx_description
1 polymer ?
#
loop_
_entity_poly.entity_id
_entity_poly.type
_entity_poly.pdbx_seq_one_letter_code
_entity_poly.pdbx_strand_id
1 'polypeptide(L)'
;MMMFISIYLMPILAVYFINSIEKKDKKYIYYLFEYIYYLVFINFIILFIMNSFFYKSSDIMNIELFTNEFTFKYMLISFVLCLVLPIITYYLKSVIKLDFVIEKISEKEVNKNEKKTKRSK
;
A
#
# COMPACT_ATOMS: atom_id res chain seq x y z
N MET A 1 -1.76 12.41 23.18
CA MET A 1 -0.52 12.71 22.41
C MET A 1 0.06 11.46 21.76
N MET A 2 0.34 10.38 22.52
CA MET A 2 0.81 9.09 21.98
C MET A 2 -0.08 8.52 20.86
N MET A 3 -1.41 8.53 21.05
CA MET A 3 -2.38 8.07 20.05
C MET A 3 -2.27 8.77 18.69
N PHE A 4 -2.10 10.10 18.71
CA PHE A 4 -1.94 10.87 17.46
C PHE A 4 -0.66 10.48 16.75
N ILE A 5 0.44 10.37 17.48
CA ILE A 5 1.74 9.99 16.91
C ILE A 5 1.65 8.59 16.30
N SER A 6 1.06 7.62 17.01
CA SER A 6 0.94 6.24 16.51
C SER A 6 0.13 6.14 15.22
N ILE A 7 -0.96 6.91 15.10
CA ILE A 7 -1.86 6.85 13.93
C ILE A 7 -1.23 7.53 12.70
N TYR A 8 -0.62 8.70 12.88
CA TYR A 8 -0.20 9.54 11.76
C TYR A 8 1.27 9.37 11.37
N LEU A 9 2.16 8.95 12.29
CA LEU A 9 3.58 8.83 12.00
C LEU A 9 3.89 7.65 11.06
N MET A 10 3.23 6.51 11.28
CA MET A 10 3.53 5.28 10.53
C MET A 10 3.21 5.38 9.04
N PRO A 11 2.09 6.00 8.62
CA PRO A 11 1.83 6.27 7.21
C PRO A 11 2.85 7.22 6.57
N ILE A 12 3.35 8.22 7.30
CA ILE A 12 4.41 9.11 6.81
C ILE A 12 5.68 8.31 6.52
N LEU A 13 6.07 7.42 7.45
CA LEU A 13 7.22 6.54 7.27
C LEU A 13 7.04 5.58 6.09
N ALA A 14 5.83 5.03 5.92
CA ALA A 14 5.53 4.15 4.79
C ALA A 14 5.67 4.87 3.44
N VAL A 15 5.19 6.12 3.33
CA VAL A 15 5.38 6.97 2.14
C VAL A 15 6.86 7.27 1.90
N TYR A 16 7.60 7.61 2.94
CA TYR A 16 9.04 7.84 2.83
C TYR A 16 9.76 6.59 2.31
N PHE A 17 9.45 5.43 2.88
CA PHE A 17 10.08 4.16 2.52
C PHE A 17 9.79 3.74 1.07
N ILE A 18 8.52 3.82 0.62
CA ILE A 18 8.20 3.53 -0.79
C ILE A 18 8.91 4.49 -1.75
N ASN A 19 9.05 5.76 -1.36
CA ASN A 19 9.73 6.75 -2.19
C ASN A 19 11.24 6.47 -2.28
N SER A 20 11.87 6.10 -1.15
CA SER A 20 13.27 5.68 -1.12
C SER A 20 13.54 4.45 -1.99
N ILE A 21 12.59 3.51 -2.07
CA ILE A 21 12.69 2.32 -2.94
C ILE A 21 12.48 2.70 -4.40
N GLU A 22 11.42 3.47 -4.73
CA GLU A 22 11.08 3.79 -6.11
C GLU A 22 12.05 4.80 -6.75
N LYS A 23 12.71 5.66 -5.95
CA LYS A 23 13.62 6.74 -6.41
C LYS A 23 13.04 7.60 -7.53
N LYS A 24 11.76 7.97 -7.42
CA LYS A 24 11.04 8.75 -8.44
C LYS A 24 10.66 10.10 -7.91
N ASP A 25 10.97 11.14 -8.67
CA ASP A 25 10.40 12.46 -8.43
C ASP A 25 8.92 12.46 -8.82
N LYS A 26 8.06 12.48 -7.80
CA LYS A 26 6.61 12.60 -7.93
C LYS A 26 6.17 14.03 -7.61
N LYS A 27 5.08 14.47 -8.25
CA LYS A 27 4.41 15.72 -7.86
C LYS A 27 3.84 15.59 -6.44
N TYR A 28 3.78 16.70 -5.70
CA TYR A 28 3.25 16.76 -4.33
C TYR A 28 1.92 16.02 -4.13
N ILE A 29 0.99 16.17 -5.09
CA ILE A 29 -0.33 15.55 -5.01
C ILE A 29 -0.28 14.02 -4.88
N TYR A 30 0.71 13.37 -5.50
CA TYR A 30 0.86 11.92 -5.42
C TYR A 30 1.36 11.46 -4.04
N TYR A 31 2.21 12.24 -3.38
CA TYR A 31 2.60 11.96 -1.99
C TYR A 31 1.40 12.04 -1.05
N LEU A 32 0.50 13.01 -1.27
CA LEU A 32 -0.72 13.12 -0.49
C LEU A 32 -1.64 11.90 -0.69
N PHE A 33 -1.81 11.45 -1.94
CA PHE A 33 -2.60 10.24 -2.22
C PHE A 33 -1.97 8.98 -1.62
N GLU A 34 -0.65 8.79 -1.75
CA GLU A 34 0.05 7.67 -1.13
C GLU A 34 -0.07 7.71 0.40
N TYR A 35 0.01 8.90 1.00
CA TYR A 35 -0.19 9.09 2.43
C TYR A 35 -1.60 8.69 2.88
N ILE A 36 -2.65 9.20 2.22
CA ILE A 36 -4.04 8.86 2.54
C ILE A 36 -4.27 7.36 2.37
N TYR A 37 -3.72 6.77 1.30
CA TYR A 37 -3.78 5.34 1.05
C TYR A 37 -3.18 4.53 2.21
N TYR A 38 -1.93 4.80 2.60
CA TYR A 38 -1.29 4.07 3.71
C TYR A 38 -1.97 4.36 5.05
N LEU A 39 -2.46 5.59 5.29
CA LEU A 39 -3.20 5.93 6.50
C LEU A 39 -4.43 5.04 6.65
N VAL A 40 -5.26 4.94 5.61
CA VAL A 40 -6.47 4.11 5.65
C VAL A 40 -6.12 2.63 5.76
N PHE A 41 -5.18 2.14 4.92
CA PHE A 41 -4.85 0.71 4.90
C PHE A 41 -4.18 0.22 6.18
N ILE A 42 -3.20 0.95 6.72
CA ILE A 42 -2.53 0.58 7.97
C ILE A 42 -3.55 0.52 9.10
N ASN A 43 -4.39 1.55 9.25
CA ASN A 43 -5.42 1.57 10.29
C ASN A 43 -6.44 0.44 10.12
N PHE A 44 -6.90 0.19 8.90
CA PHE A 44 -7.83 -0.89 8.61
C PHE A 44 -7.26 -2.26 8.97
N ILE A 45 -6.02 -2.55 8.57
CA ILE A 45 -5.37 -3.83 8.88
C ILE A 45 -5.15 -3.98 10.40
N ILE A 46 -4.77 -2.92 11.10
CA ILE A 46 -4.61 -2.98 12.56
C ILE A 46 -5.96 -3.28 13.22
N LEU A 47 -7.03 -2.57 12.84
CA LEU A 47 -8.37 -2.83 13.38
C LEU A 47 -8.80 -4.27 13.13
N PHE A 48 -8.53 -4.78 11.92
CA PHE A 48 -8.79 -6.18 11.58
C PHE A 48 -8.00 -7.14 12.46
N ILE A 49 -6.69 -6.95 12.61
CA ILE A 49 -5.83 -7.81 13.45
C ILE A 49 -6.28 -7.76 14.92
N MET A 50 -6.57 -6.57 15.44
CA MET A 50 -7.00 -6.40 16.83
C MET A 50 -8.34 -7.11 17.08
N ASN A 51 -9.30 -6.98 16.18
CA ASN A 51 -10.59 -7.65 16.28
C ASN A 51 -10.51 -9.17 16.06
N SER A 52 -9.63 -9.65 15.18
CA SER A 52 -9.54 -11.09 14.90
C SER A 52 -8.71 -11.87 15.92
N PHE A 53 -7.65 -11.27 16.48
CA PHE A 53 -6.67 -12.00 17.30
C PHE A 53 -6.66 -11.61 18.78
N PHE A 54 -7.09 -10.39 19.12
CA PHE A 54 -6.87 -9.85 20.46
C PHE A 54 -8.16 -9.59 21.25
N TYR A 55 -9.26 -9.24 20.58
CA TYR A 55 -10.52 -8.90 21.25
C TYR A 55 -11.66 -9.76 20.71
N LYS A 56 -12.55 -10.22 21.59
CA LYS A 56 -13.85 -10.76 21.14
C LYS A 56 -14.73 -9.57 20.76
N SER A 57 -15.58 -9.75 19.74
CA SER A 57 -16.46 -8.72 19.16
C SER A 57 -17.33 -7.97 20.18
N SER A 58 -17.53 -8.52 21.39
CA SER A 58 -18.26 -7.90 22.50
C SER A 58 -17.49 -6.80 23.25
N ASP A 59 -16.15 -6.76 23.20
CA ASP A 59 -15.35 -5.79 23.98
C ASP A 59 -15.08 -4.47 23.23
N ILE A 60 -15.28 -4.44 21.92
CA ILE A 60 -14.96 -3.27 21.07
C ILE A 60 -15.95 -2.12 21.27
N MET A 61 -17.19 -2.40 21.73
CA MET A 61 -18.17 -1.36 22.06
C MET A 61 -17.99 -0.74 23.44
N ASN A 62 -17.14 -1.29 24.31
CA ASN A 62 -16.88 -0.69 25.62
C ASN A 62 -15.78 0.37 25.47
N ILE A 63 -16.19 1.63 25.64
CA ILE A 63 -15.48 2.85 25.27
C ILE A 63 -14.35 3.16 26.27
N GLU A 64 -13.29 2.36 26.25
CA GLU A 64 -11.93 2.75 26.65
C GLU A 64 -10.93 2.16 25.65
N LEU A 65 -11.10 2.53 24.37
CA LEU A 65 -10.39 1.95 23.21
C LEU A 65 -8.88 2.21 23.19
N PHE A 66 -8.32 3.00 24.10
CA PHE A 66 -6.90 3.33 24.14
C PHE A 66 -6.30 3.13 25.54
N THR A 67 -6.33 1.88 26.01
CA THR A 67 -5.45 1.47 27.11
C THR A 67 -3.98 1.52 26.68
N ASN A 68 -3.06 1.58 27.65
CA ASN A 68 -1.62 1.55 27.36
C ASN A 68 -1.23 0.27 26.60
N GLU A 69 -1.86 -0.86 26.92
CA GLU A 69 -1.65 -2.13 26.24
C GLU A 69 -2.12 -2.09 24.78
N PHE A 70 -3.30 -1.52 24.51
CA PHE A 70 -3.79 -1.33 23.14
C PHE A 70 -2.84 -0.45 22.34
N THR A 71 -2.41 0.68 22.92
CA THR A 71 -1.50 1.62 22.26
C THR A 71 -0.18 0.95 21.88
N PHE A 72 0.38 0.13 22.78
CA PHE A 72 1.62 -0.60 22.52
C PHE A 72 1.46 -1.64 21.41
N LYS A 73 0.40 -2.46 21.46
CA LYS A 73 0.10 -3.44 20.39
C LYS A 73 -0.13 -2.75 19.05
N TYR A 74 -0.88 -1.65 19.04
CA TYR A 74 -1.12 -0.82 17.87
C TYR A 74 0.20 -0.29 17.29
N MET A 75 1.09 0.27 18.13
CA MET A 75 2.39 0.76 17.67
C MET A 75 3.26 -0.34 17.07
N LEU A 76 3.27 -1.53 17.66
CA LEU A 76 4.06 -2.65 17.16
C LEU A 76 3.55 -3.14 15.79
N ILE A 77 2.23 -3.33 15.65
CA ILE A 77 1.62 -3.76 14.39
C ILE A 77 1.81 -2.69 13.32
N SER A 78 1.56 -1.42 13.65
CA SER A 78 1.71 -0.30 12.71
C SER A 78 3.14 -0.13 12.21
N PHE A 79 4.15 -0.35 13.07
CA PHE A 79 5.56 -0.34 12.67
C PHE A 79 5.89 -1.47 11.70
N VAL A 80 5.41 -2.69 11.95
CA VAL A 80 5.60 -3.81 11.01
C VAL A 80 4.93 -3.50 9.67
N LEU A 81 3.69 -3.01 9.69
CA LEU A 81 2.96 -2.68 8.48
C LEU A 81 3.61 -1.55 7.68
N CYS A 82 4.22 -0.55 8.34
CA CYS A 82 4.88 0.54 7.63
C CYS A 82 6.10 0.08 6.82
N LEU A 83 6.71 -1.04 7.18
CA LEU A 83 7.81 -1.66 6.43
C LEU A 83 7.28 -2.61 5.34
N VAL A 84 6.31 -3.45 5.69
CA VAL A 84 5.82 -4.51 4.81
C VAL A 84 4.95 -3.97 3.66
N LEU A 85 4.02 -3.06 3.94
CA LEU A 85 3.06 -2.59 2.93
C LEU A 85 3.72 -1.87 1.75
N PRO A 86 4.70 -0.97 1.94
CA PRO A 86 5.48 -0.41 0.84
C PRO A 86 6.13 -1.47 -0.04
N ILE A 87 6.73 -2.49 0.55
CA ILE A 87 7.41 -3.56 -0.19
C ILE A 87 6.40 -4.32 -1.04
N ILE A 88 5.26 -4.72 -0.46
CA ILE A 88 4.17 -5.40 -1.19
C ILE A 88 3.67 -4.51 -2.33
N THR A 89 3.43 -3.23 -2.06
CA THR A 89 2.93 -2.26 -3.05
C THR A 89 3.92 -2.10 -4.20
N TYR A 90 5.23 -2.07 -3.91
CA TYR A 90 6.27 -2.02 -4.93
C TYR A 90 6.26 -3.26 -5.84
N TYR A 91 6.19 -4.46 -5.25
CA TYR A 91 6.13 -5.70 -6.02
C TYR A 91 4.85 -5.79 -6.87
N LEU A 92 3.69 -5.48 -6.31
CA LEU A 92 2.42 -5.45 -7.05
C LEU A 92 2.48 -4.49 -8.23
N LYS A 93 3.02 -3.28 -8.04
CA LYS A 93 3.22 -2.32 -9.13
C LYS A 93 4.16 -2.86 -10.21
N SER A 94 5.18 -3.65 -9.85
CA SER A 94 6.10 -4.26 -10.81
C SER A 94 5.44 -5.35 -11.64
N VAL A 95 4.66 -6.23 -11.00
CA VAL A 95 3.92 -7.33 -11.67
C VAL A 95 2.91 -6.76 -12.65
N ILE A 96 2.06 -5.83 -12.21
CA ILE A 96 1.04 -5.21 -13.08
C ILE A 96 1.69 -4.52 -14.29
N LYS A 97 2.85 -3.86 -14.09
CA LYS A 97 3.57 -3.21 -15.21
C LYS A 97 4.14 -4.20 -16.21
N LEU A 98 4.63 -5.36 -15.76
CA LEU A 98 5.13 -6.41 -16.65
C LEU A 98 4.00 -6.88 -17.58
N ASP A 99 2.81 -7.10 -17.05
CA ASP A 99 1.66 -7.55 -17.83
C ASP A 99 1.26 -6.50 -18.90
N PHE A 100 1.18 -5.22 -18.53
CA PHE A 100 0.91 -4.14 -19.48
C PHE A 100 1.97 -3.98 -20.58
N VAL A 101 3.23 -4.30 -20.27
CA VAL A 101 4.33 -4.21 -21.25
C VAL A 101 4.27 -5.39 -22.23
N ILE A 102 3.99 -6.60 -21.75
CA ILE A 102 3.83 -7.80 -22.59
C ILE A 102 2.66 -7.62 -23.55
N GLU A 103 1.53 -7.12 -23.06
CA GLU A 103 0.32 -6.89 -23.87
C GLU A 103 0.59 -5.91 -25.03
N LYS A 104 1.25 -4.77 -24.73
CA LYS A 104 1.65 -3.77 -25.74
C LYS A 104 2.67 -4.26 -26.77
N ILE A 105 3.55 -5.19 -26.40
CA ILE A 105 4.53 -5.76 -27.33
C ILE A 105 3.81 -6.70 -28.31
N SER A 106 2.87 -7.52 -27.82
CA SER A 106 2.11 -8.43 -28.68
C SER A 106 1.25 -7.69 -29.72
N GLU A 107 0.57 -6.61 -29.33
CA GLU A 107 -0.26 -5.81 -30.26
C GLU A 107 0.57 -5.13 -31.36
N LYS A 108 1.82 -4.75 -31.05
CA LYS A 108 2.73 -4.16 -32.04
C LYS A 108 3.25 -5.20 -33.02
N GLU A 109 3.53 -6.42 -32.59
CA GLU A 109 3.99 -7.50 -33.47
C GLU A 109 2.90 -8.00 -34.41
N VAL A 110 1.67 -8.15 -33.93
CA VAL A 110 0.50 -8.51 -34.75
C VAL A 110 0.26 -7.46 -35.85
N ASN A 111 0.25 -6.17 -35.50
CA ASN A 111 0.08 -5.09 -36.47
C ASN A 111 1.21 -4.99 -37.51
N LYS A 112 2.44 -5.37 -37.14
CA LYS A 112 3.60 -5.34 -38.05
C LYS A 112 3.54 -6.50 -39.05
N ASN A 113 3.03 -7.65 -38.63
CA ASN A 113 2.81 -8.79 -39.51
C ASN A 113 1.65 -8.54 -40.48
N GLU A 114 0.51 -8.01 -40.05
CA GLU A 114 -0.60 -7.67 -40.95
C GLU A 114 -0.22 -6.64 -42.04
N LYS A 115 0.62 -5.66 -41.71
CA LYS A 115 1.12 -4.67 -42.68
C LYS A 115 2.10 -5.27 -43.70
N LYS A 116 2.81 -6.35 -43.36
CA LYS A 116 3.66 -7.07 -44.31
C LYS A 116 2.82 -7.93 -45.27
N THR A 117 1.78 -8.59 -44.78
CA THR A 117 0.90 -9.43 -45.63
C THR A 117 0.04 -8.62 -46.60
N LYS A 118 -0.32 -7.37 -46.26
CA LYS A 118 -1.02 -6.46 -47.18
C LYS A 118 -0.13 -5.79 -48.24
N ARG A 119 1.19 -5.83 -48.09
CA ARG A 119 2.15 -5.30 -49.10
C ARG A 119 2.65 -6.36 -50.08
N SER A 120 2.39 -7.64 -49.81
CA SER A 120 2.81 -8.76 -50.67
C SER A 120 1.68 -9.35 -51.52
N LYS A 121 0.51 -8.71 -51.55
CA LYS A 121 -0.62 -8.99 -52.44
C LYS A 121 -0.86 -7.77 -53.30
#